data_AF-J4US42-F1
#
_entry.id   AF-J4US42-F1
#
_cell.length_a   1.000
_cell.length_b   1.000
_cell.length_c   1.000
_cell.angle_alpha   90.00
_cell.angle_beta   90.00
_cell.angle_gamma   90.00
#
_symmetry.space_group_name_H-M   'P 1'
#
loop_
_entity.id
_entity.type
_entity.pdbx_description
1 polymer ?
#
loop_
_entity_poly.entity_id
_entity_poly.type
_entity_poly.pdbx_seq_one_letter_code
_entity_poly.pdbx_strand_id
1 'polypeptide(L)'
;MDYSKTSFPSLLAPNCHSVADLEHGNFTTKLPQQLRLPAKLDRDEYIASLKHTAVAALASLYNNGKDCRVFNRLNGSFNVCFFVEFTQCGTRWAVRVPIEPRLHKPWEKLQSEAATLKYVYANTKIPVPALHAVGNDAVLTDDETSRQMFLISDLVPGSPLTDDRLERLAEADDATQRRFFLQLIGYLQELRDLEFPAIGSLMPTTDDKPAVGNILSFSADKYQLEQPPCTSAKEYMSLQYDVLVRHVAEPAPDFSVADCRYELFALHTLREPFREFFQSHRESGPFVLHQPDLQPCNILVDEELRITGIIDWEFAHTIPAQLFTPPLWVIYPKQNFRQLSLTFVKTLFSQPRHERLCRQWYNGSKFNLDFFFARLIRHPGDLNEAFMEYLRKHLNADSDQAESEFFERHPEVAVEAEQKALQNEQWKLRPRGLPEQLLGRFGMAICTCTTKERVSTDKAAEDGEFGEKFRFERTQFKSPELAALAATSLSQKPNAYSNLSRGIPLGRT
;
A
#
# COMPACT_ATOMS: atom_id res chain seq x y z
N MET A 1 -21.72 -34.98 -4.56
CA MET A 1 -20.62 -35.81 -5.12
C MET A 1 -19.47 -35.74 -4.15
N ASP A 2 -18.93 -36.90 -3.83
CA ASP A 2 -17.90 -37.15 -2.81
C ASP A 2 -16.57 -36.48 -3.22
N TYR A 3 -16.04 -35.57 -2.40
CA TYR A 3 -14.77 -34.86 -2.64
C TYR A 3 -13.72 -35.24 -1.58
N SER A 4 -13.59 -36.52 -1.30
CA SER A 4 -12.40 -37.08 -0.65
C SER A 4 -11.46 -37.60 -1.74
N LYS A 5 -10.23 -37.06 -1.81
CA LYS A 5 -9.17 -37.28 -2.83
C LYS A 5 -9.14 -36.26 -3.98
N THR A 6 -8.77 -35.02 -3.68
CA THR A 6 -7.89 -34.27 -4.58
C THR A 6 -6.45 -34.58 -4.17
N SER A 7 -5.82 -35.51 -4.89
CA SER A 7 -4.38 -35.66 -4.93
C SER A 7 -3.73 -34.33 -5.30
N PHE A 8 -2.56 -34.02 -4.72
CA PHE A 8 -1.65 -32.98 -5.19
C PHE A 8 -1.68 -32.89 -6.73
N PRO A 9 -1.96 -31.72 -7.34
CA PRO A 9 -1.50 -31.48 -8.69
C PRO A 9 0.01 -31.71 -8.67
N SER A 10 0.51 -32.56 -9.57
CA SER A 10 1.94 -32.77 -9.71
C SER A 10 2.62 -31.42 -9.92
N LEU A 11 3.38 -30.96 -8.91
CA LEU A 11 4.39 -29.91 -9.03
C LEU A 11 5.57 -30.44 -9.88
N LEU A 12 5.26 -30.85 -11.11
CA LEU A 12 6.19 -31.42 -12.08
C LEU A 12 6.27 -30.48 -13.27
N ALA A 13 7.18 -29.52 -13.16
CA ALA A 13 7.94 -29.04 -14.31
C ALA A 13 9.40 -29.44 -14.06
N PRO A 14 10.07 -30.21 -14.94
CA PRO A 14 11.46 -30.65 -14.74
C PRO A 14 12.53 -29.54 -14.84
N ASN A 15 12.13 -28.26 -14.92
CA ASN A 15 13.06 -27.15 -15.11
C ASN A 15 12.87 -26.13 -13.98
N CYS A 16 13.39 -26.47 -12.79
CA CYS A 16 13.57 -25.52 -11.71
C CYS A 16 14.70 -24.56 -12.11
N HIS A 17 14.33 -23.39 -12.61
CA HIS A 17 15.28 -22.30 -12.76
C HIS A 17 15.63 -21.77 -11.38
N SER A 18 16.81 -22.15 -10.88
CA SER A 18 17.42 -21.64 -9.65
C SER A 18 17.66 -20.13 -9.74
N VAL A 19 17.96 -19.48 -8.61
CA VAL A 19 18.49 -18.09 -8.62
C VAL A 19 19.80 -18.00 -9.44
N ALA A 20 20.50 -19.11 -9.67
CA ALA A 20 21.67 -19.20 -10.56
C ALA A 20 21.33 -19.30 -12.06
N ASP A 21 20.12 -19.73 -12.46
CA ASP A 21 19.71 -19.78 -13.87
C ASP A 21 19.41 -18.39 -14.47
N LEU A 22 19.46 -17.35 -13.63
CA LEU A 22 19.41 -15.94 -14.02
C LEU A 22 20.69 -15.46 -14.73
N GLU A 23 21.72 -16.31 -14.89
CA GLU A 23 22.95 -15.99 -15.62
C GLU A 23 22.83 -16.16 -17.15
N HIS A 24 21.85 -16.91 -17.67
CA HIS A 24 21.79 -17.30 -19.09
C HIS A 24 20.55 -16.82 -19.86
N GLY A 25 19.55 -16.25 -19.17
CA GLY A 25 18.44 -15.53 -19.79
C GLY A 25 18.85 -14.09 -20.07
N ASN A 26 18.47 -13.54 -21.22
CA ASN A 26 18.87 -12.23 -21.73
C ASN A 26 18.29 -11.02 -20.96
N PHE A 27 18.26 -11.10 -19.63
CA PHE A 27 17.89 -10.04 -18.69
C PHE A 27 19.17 -9.60 -17.97
N THR A 28 19.45 -8.31 -18.00
CA THR A 28 20.64 -7.69 -17.40
C THR A 28 20.72 -7.92 -15.89
N THR A 29 21.41 -8.99 -15.46
CA THR A 29 21.58 -9.39 -14.05
C THR A 29 23.07 -9.36 -13.66
N LYS A 30 23.59 -8.15 -13.46
CA LYS A 30 24.47 -7.99 -12.29
C LYS A 30 23.53 -7.80 -11.10
N LEU A 31 23.72 -8.54 -9.99
CA LEU A 31 23.26 -8.04 -8.69
C LEU A 31 23.61 -6.55 -8.67
N PRO A 32 22.66 -5.63 -8.37
CA PRO A 32 23.00 -4.22 -8.35
C PRO A 32 24.20 -4.10 -7.43
N GLN A 33 25.37 -3.75 -8.00
CA GLN A 33 26.44 -3.19 -7.19
C GLN A 33 25.73 -2.13 -6.37
N GLN A 34 25.77 -2.25 -5.04
CA GLN A 34 25.17 -1.26 -4.14
C GLN A 34 25.49 0.08 -4.74
N LEU A 35 24.48 0.74 -5.31
CA LEU A 35 24.70 1.95 -6.04
C LEU A 35 25.13 2.91 -4.94
N ARG A 36 26.44 3.12 -4.82
CA ARG A 36 26.98 4.18 -3.99
C ARG A 36 26.43 5.43 -4.64
N LEU A 37 25.31 5.90 -4.10
CA LEU A 37 24.86 7.24 -4.39
C LEU A 37 26.08 8.14 -4.08
N PRO A 38 26.49 9.02 -5.01
CA PRO A 38 27.48 10.05 -4.68
C PRO A 38 26.98 10.79 -3.44
N ALA A 39 27.88 11.44 -2.69
CA ALA A 39 27.57 12.15 -1.45
C ALA A 39 26.48 13.23 -1.66
N LYS A 40 25.23 12.79 -1.75
CA LYS A 40 24.01 13.58 -1.63
C LYS A 40 24.03 14.10 -0.20
N LEU A 41 23.60 15.35 0.00
CA LEU A 41 23.31 15.86 1.35
C LEU A 41 22.62 14.77 2.16
N ASP A 42 23.05 14.58 3.40
CA ASP A 42 22.33 13.70 4.30
C ASP A 42 20.88 14.20 4.43
N ARG A 43 19.94 13.29 4.64
CA ARG A 43 18.51 13.62 4.78
C ARG A 43 18.32 14.75 5.77
N ASP A 44 18.99 14.67 6.92
CA ASP A 44 18.76 15.60 8.02
C ASP A 44 19.36 16.97 7.72
N GLU A 45 20.51 17.00 7.03
CA GLU A 45 21.12 18.23 6.52
C GLU A 45 20.23 18.89 5.45
N TYR A 46 19.70 18.11 4.51
CA TYR A 46 18.77 18.61 3.49
C TYR A 46 17.53 19.21 4.14
N ILE A 47 16.91 18.49 5.09
CA ILE A 47 15.76 18.98 5.84
C ILE A 47 16.13 20.29 6.58
N ALA A 48 17.25 20.34 7.28
CA ALA A 48 17.69 21.51 8.04
C ALA A 48 17.98 22.74 7.17
N SER A 49 18.38 22.53 5.90
CA SER A 49 18.70 23.61 4.97
C SER A 49 17.48 24.44 4.51
N LEU A 50 16.27 23.87 4.56
CA LEU A 50 15.04 24.50 4.05
C LEU A 50 14.56 25.64 4.96
N LYS A 51 14.38 26.84 4.37
CA LYS A 51 14.06 28.07 5.10
C LYS A 51 12.57 28.35 5.13
N HIS A 52 12.04 28.60 6.34
CA HIS A 52 10.65 28.99 6.54
C HIS A 52 10.28 30.29 5.80
N THR A 53 11.20 31.26 5.75
CA THR A 53 11.00 32.54 5.07
C THR A 53 10.90 32.37 3.55
N ALA A 54 11.76 31.54 2.96
CA ALA A 54 11.71 31.25 1.52
C ALA A 54 10.44 30.48 1.14
N VAL A 55 10.01 29.52 1.98
CA VAL A 55 8.75 28.80 1.78
C VAL A 55 7.53 29.72 1.88
N ALA A 56 7.51 30.65 2.85
CA ALA A 56 6.44 31.65 2.94
C ALA A 56 6.42 32.56 1.70
N ALA A 57 7.59 33.00 1.22
CA ALA A 57 7.70 33.80 0.00
C ALA A 57 7.17 33.04 -1.23
N LEU A 58 7.49 31.75 -1.36
CA LEU A 58 6.98 30.88 -2.42
C LEU A 58 5.45 30.75 -2.36
N ALA A 59 4.88 30.49 -1.17
CA ALA A 59 3.43 30.41 -1.02
C ALA A 59 2.74 31.75 -1.32
N SER A 60 3.34 32.86 -0.93
CA SER A 60 2.87 34.21 -1.25
C SER A 60 2.85 34.47 -2.76
N LEU A 61 3.92 34.10 -3.47
CA LEU A 61 4.02 34.22 -4.92
C LEU A 61 2.84 33.54 -5.62
N TYR A 62 2.52 32.31 -5.22
CA TYR A 62 1.41 31.54 -5.79
C TYR A 62 0.02 31.96 -5.28
N ASN A 63 -0.06 32.90 -4.33
CA ASN A 63 -1.32 33.50 -3.87
C ASN A 63 -1.40 35.00 -4.17
N ASN A 64 -0.90 35.43 -5.34
CA ASN A 64 -0.95 36.82 -5.79
C ASN A 64 -0.26 37.81 -4.83
N GLY A 65 0.84 37.40 -4.19
CA GLY A 65 1.64 38.24 -3.30
C GLY A 65 0.99 38.51 -1.93
N LYS A 66 -0.01 37.73 -1.51
CA LYS A 66 -0.63 37.90 -0.18
C LYS A 66 0.33 37.49 0.94
N ASP A 67 0.29 38.24 2.04
CA ASP A 67 1.10 37.94 3.22
C ASP A 67 0.67 36.63 3.86
N CYS A 68 1.67 35.83 4.24
CA CYS A 68 1.44 34.56 4.91
C CYS A 68 2.58 34.24 5.89
N ARG A 69 2.30 33.31 6.80
CA ARG A 69 3.29 32.78 7.74
C ARG A 69 3.28 31.27 7.73
N VAL A 70 4.45 30.67 7.88
CA VAL A 70 4.56 29.24 8.23
C VAL A 70 4.19 29.11 9.71
N PHE A 71 3.11 28.38 10.02
CA PHE A 71 2.67 28.17 11.40
C PHE A 71 3.02 26.78 11.94
N ASN A 72 3.33 25.82 11.05
CA ASN A 72 3.75 24.49 11.43
C ASN A 72 4.65 23.87 10.36
N ARG A 73 5.45 22.88 10.75
CA ARG A 73 6.34 22.12 9.88
C ARG A 73 6.43 20.68 10.37
N LEU A 74 6.23 19.75 9.46
CA LEU A 74 6.38 18.32 9.68
C LEU A 74 7.24 17.71 8.57
N ASN A 75 7.77 16.50 8.78
CA ASN A 75 8.43 15.74 7.73
C ASN A 75 8.04 14.27 7.81
N GLY A 76 7.75 13.68 6.66
CA GLY A 76 7.56 12.23 6.51
C GLY A 76 8.84 11.54 6.03
N SER A 77 8.65 10.39 5.39
CA SER A 77 9.74 9.64 4.75
C SER A 77 10.26 10.32 3.47
N PHE A 78 9.36 10.96 2.71
CA PHE A 78 9.66 11.48 1.38
C PHE A 78 9.51 12.99 1.22
N ASN A 79 8.89 13.70 2.16
CA ASN A 79 8.64 15.13 2.04
C ASN A 79 8.81 15.87 3.36
N VAL A 80 9.18 17.14 3.27
CA VAL A 80 8.99 18.15 4.29
C VAL A 80 7.71 18.93 3.96
N CYS A 81 6.78 19.01 4.91
CA CYS A 81 5.51 19.70 4.78
C CYS A 81 5.53 20.97 5.64
N PHE A 82 5.43 22.12 4.99
CA PHE A 82 5.25 23.41 5.65
C PHE A 82 3.79 23.83 5.55
N PHE A 83 3.20 24.19 6.69
CA PHE A 83 1.82 24.65 6.74
C PHE A 83 1.80 26.17 6.84
N VAL A 84 1.12 26.79 5.88
CA VAL A 84 1.09 28.23 5.68
C VAL A 84 -0.32 28.75 5.95
N GLU A 85 -0.43 29.88 6.63
CA GLU A 85 -1.68 30.60 6.88
C GLU A 85 -1.57 32.01 6.31
N PHE A 86 -2.52 32.37 5.43
CA PHE A 86 -2.65 33.72 4.87
C PHE A 86 -3.37 34.61 5.87
N THR A 87 -2.68 35.62 6.39
CA THR A 87 -3.11 36.41 7.57
C THR A 87 -4.40 37.19 7.32
N GLN A 88 -4.66 37.56 6.08
CA GLN A 88 -5.77 38.43 5.68
C GLN A 88 -7.11 37.68 5.59
N CYS A 89 -7.11 36.40 5.22
CA CYS A 89 -8.31 35.62 4.96
C CYS A 89 -8.41 34.30 5.75
N GLY A 90 -7.35 33.93 6.49
CA GLY A 90 -7.30 32.68 7.26
C GLY A 90 -7.20 31.41 6.40
N THR A 91 -7.08 31.53 5.08
CA THR A 91 -6.86 30.39 4.18
C THR A 91 -5.55 29.71 4.55
N ARG A 92 -5.54 28.37 4.53
CA ARG A 92 -4.37 27.57 4.88
C ARG A 92 -3.97 26.64 3.75
N TRP A 93 -2.68 26.63 3.44
CA TRP A 93 -2.07 25.78 2.44
C TRP A 93 -1.00 24.87 3.03
N ALA A 94 -0.72 23.77 2.36
CA ALA A 94 0.44 22.93 2.58
C ALA A 94 1.44 23.13 1.42
N VAL A 95 2.68 23.47 1.75
CA VAL A 95 3.81 23.48 0.82
C VAL A 95 4.66 22.26 1.12
N ARG A 96 4.72 21.33 0.17
CA ARG A 96 5.44 20.07 0.27
C ARG A 96 6.71 20.14 -0.57
N VAL A 97 7.84 19.84 0.05
CA VAL A 97 9.17 19.82 -0.58
C VAL A 97 9.69 18.38 -0.51
N PRO A 98 9.89 17.69 -1.64
CA PRO A 98 10.47 16.35 -1.63
C PRO A 98 11.85 16.32 -0.98
N ILE A 99 12.12 15.27 -0.22
CA ILE A 99 13.44 14.95 0.32
C ILE A 99 14.22 14.25 -0.80
N GLU A 100 14.70 15.05 -1.76
CA GLU A 100 15.33 14.56 -3.00
C GLU A 100 16.44 13.53 -2.79
N PRO A 101 17.28 13.62 -1.74
CA PRO A 101 18.29 12.61 -1.48
C PRO A 101 17.73 11.19 -1.28
N ARG A 102 16.47 11.07 -0.81
CA ARG A 102 15.79 9.81 -0.48
C ARG A 102 14.99 9.22 -1.64
N LEU A 103 14.89 9.91 -2.78
CA LEU A 103 14.00 9.53 -3.88
C LEU A 103 14.78 9.11 -5.14
N HIS A 104 14.22 8.14 -5.86
CA HIS A 104 14.55 7.82 -7.24
C HIS A 104 13.61 8.59 -8.17
N LYS A 105 14.17 9.34 -9.13
CA LYS A 105 13.40 10.19 -10.06
C LYS A 105 12.37 11.11 -9.37
N PRO A 106 12.79 11.94 -8.39
CA PRO A 106 11.88 12.75 -7.57
C PRO A 106 10.94 13.65 -8.38
N TRP A 107 11.38 14.16 -9.53
CA TRP A 107 10.55 15.01 -10.38
C TRP A 107 9.42 14.26 -11.07
N GLU A 108 9.70 13.10 -11.68
CA GLU A 108 8.67 12.26 -12.30
C GLU A 108 7.63 11.83 -11.26
N LYS A 109 8.09 11.47 -10.06
CA LYS A 109 7.24 11.11 -8.91
C LYS A 109 6.33 12.27 -8.48
N LEU A 110 6.86 13.48 -8.39
CA LEU A 110 6.07 14.67 -8.03
C LEU A 110 5.07 15.07 -9.13
N GLN A 111 5.47 14.97 -10.40
CA GLN A 111 4.58 15.17 -11.54
C GLN A 111 3.44 14.16 -11.53
N SER A 112 3.73 12.90 -11.21
CA SER A 112 2.72 11.85 -11.12
C SER A 112 1.70 12.10 -10.02
N GLU A 113 2.17 12.50 -8.83
CA GLU A 113 1.27 12.86 -7.74
C GLU A 113 0.38 14.04 -8.14
N ALA A 114 0.96 15.08 -8.75
CA ALA A 114 0.21 16.25 -9.17
C ALA A 114 -0.86 15.93 -10.23
N ALA A 115 -0.51 15.11 -11.22
CA ALA A 115 -1.46 14.64 -12.24
C ALA A 115 -2.58 13.79 -11.63
N THR A 116 -2.25 12.92 -10.67
CA THR A 116 -3.23 12.09 -9.97
C THR A 116 -4.21 12.93 -9.16
N LEU A 117 -3.72 13.86 -8.34
CA LEU A 117 -4.56 14.75 -7.54
C LEU A 117 -5.52 15.57 -8.42
N LYS A 118 -5.01 16.17 -9.51
CA LYS A 118 -5.85 16.91 -10.47
C LYS A 118 -6.94 16.01 -11.07
N TYR A 119 -6.57 14.81 -11.50
CA TYR A 119 -7.50 13.88 -12.13
C TYR A 119 -8.59 13.40 -11.16
N VAL A 120 -8.22 13.01 -9.93
CA VAL A 120 -9.16 12.58 -8.90
C VAL A 120 -10.09 13.72 -8.50
N TYR A 121 -9.56 14.93 -8.30
CA TYR A 121 -10.35 16.13 -7.99
C TYR A 121 -11.40 16.43 -9.08
N ALA A 122 -11.03 16.30 -10.35
CA ALA A 122 -11.93 16.62 -11.46
C ALA A 122 -12.97 15.53 -11.77
N ASN A 123 -12.66 14.26 -11.48
CA ASN A 123 -13.47 13.11 -11.93
C ASN A 123 -14.19 12.37 -10.80
N THR A 124 -14.02 12.79 -9.55
CA THR A 124 -14.64 12.15 -8.38
C THR A 124 -15.10 13.18 -7.36
N LYS A 125 -15.83 12.72 -6.36
CA LYS A 125 -16.24 13.46 -5.15
C LYS A 125 -15.32 13.16 -3.96
N ILE A 126 -14.20 12.48 -4.21
CA ILE A 126 -13.24 12.14 -3.17
C ILE A 126 -12.59 13.45 -2.71
N PRO A 127 -12.64 13.78 -1.41
CA PRO A 127 -12.07 15.01 -0.92
C PRO A 127 -10.54 14.89 -0.94
N VAL A 128 -9.90 15.38 -2.00
CA VAL A 128 -8.44 15.45 -2.13
C VAL A 128 -7.96 16.90 -2.01
N PRO A 129 -6.70 17.15 -1.59
CA PRO A 129 -6.14 18.49 -1.57
C PRO A 129 -6.19 19.14 -2.97
N ALA A 130 -6.83 20.29 -3.10
CA ALA A 130 -6.80 21.04 -4.36
C ALA A 130 -5.39 21.61 -4.58
N LEU A 131 -4.86 21.46 -5.80
CA LEU A 131 -3.52 21.91 -6.14
C LEU A 131 -3.50 23.36 -6.59
N HIS A 132 -2.56 24.13 -6.02
CA HIS A 132 -2.27 25.51 -6.39
C HIS A 132 -1.06 25.61 -7.31
N ALA A 133 -0.02 24.82 -7.04
CA ALA A 133 1.22 24.88 -7.82
C ALA A 133 2.06 23.60 -7.70
N VAL A 134 2.88 23.34 -8.72
CA VAL A 134 3.95 22.33 -8.71
C VAL A 134 5.11 22.88 -9.53
N GLY A 135 6.35 22.70 -9.05
CA GLY A 135 7.54 23.21 -9.73
C GLY A 135 8.83 22.56 -9.23
N ASN A 136 9.94 22.86 -9.92
CA ASN A 136 11.28 22.35 -9.63
C ASN A 136 12.36 23.45 -9.65
N ASP A 137 11.92 24.70 -9.50
CA ASP A 137 12.71 25.91 -9.71
C ASP A 137 12.71 26.82 -8.47
N ALA A 138 12.21 26.36 -7.32
CA ALA A 138 12.17 27.17 -6.11
C ALA A 138 13.56 27.27 -5.47
N VAL A 139 13.89 28.44 -4.91
CA VAL A 139 15.07 28.65 -4.07
C VAL A 139 14.63 28.69 -2.62
N LEU A 140 14.81 27.58 -1.91
CA LEU A 140 14.33 27.35 -0.54
C LEU A 140 15.46 27.22 0.49
N THR A 141 16.71 27.32 0.06
CA THR A 141 17.92 27.21 0.88
C THR A 141 18.77 28.49 0.80
N ASP A 142 19.80 28.60 1.64
CA ASP A 142 20.77 29.72 1.52
C ASP A 142 21.65 29.61 0.25
N ASP A 143 21.73 28.42 -0.34
CA ASP A 143 22.35 28.24 -1.66
C ASP A 143 21.40 28.70 -2.76
N GLU A 144 21.61 29.93 -3.25
CA GLU A 144 20.84 30.54 -4.34
C GLU A 144 21.02 29.86 -5.70
N THR A 145 21.97 28.93 -5.84
CA THR A 145 22.17 28.15 -7.07
C THR A 145 21.36 26.86 -7.08
N SER A 146 21.01 26.36 -5.90
CA SER A 146 20.19 25.17 -5.74
C SER A 146 18.72 25.46 -6.07
N ARG A 147 18.05 24.49 -6.69
CA ARG A 147 16.63 24.57 -7.06
C ARG A 147 15.93 23.36 -6.47
N GLN A 148 14.92 23.60 -5.64
CA GLN A 148 14.15 22.56 -4.97
C GLN A 148 12.81 22.36 -5.65
N MET A 149 12.38 21.11 -5.65
CA MET A 149 11.02 20.75 -6.02
C MET A 149 10.01 21.13 -4.96
N PHE A 150 8.79 21.47 -5.39
CA PHE A 150 7.70 21.79 -4.49
C PHE A 150 6.34 21.46 -5.08
N LEU A 151 5.38 21.20 -4.20
CA LEU A 151 3.96 21.10 -4.48
C LEU A 151 3.19 21.93 -3.45
N ILE A 152 2.28 22.78 -3.91
CA ILE A 152 1.42 23.62 -3.07
C ILE A 152 -0.01 23.15 -3.25
N SER A 153 -0.69 22.86 -2.15
CA SER A 153 -2.10 22.47 -2.13
C SER A 153 -2.85 23.13 -0.98
N ASP A 154 -4.18 23.00 -1.00
CA ASP A 154 -4.99 23.27 0.18
C ASP A 154 -4.51 22.43 1.38
N LEU A 155 -4.59 23.02 2.57
CA LEU A 155 -4.55 22.26 3.81
C LEU A 155 -5.95 21.73 4.09
N VAL A 156 -6.16 20.44 3.82
CA VAL A 156 -7.47 19.80 4.02
C VAL A 156 -7.84 19.80 5.51
N PRO A 157 -9.05 20.26 5.88
CA PRO A 157 -9.47 20.31 7.27
C PRO A 157 -9.73 18.91 7.84
N GLY A 158 -9.69 18.80 9.17
CA GLY A 158 -9.87 17.55 9.91
C GLY A 158 -8.57 17.07 10.55
N SER A 159 -8.58 15.87 11.11
CA SER A 159 -7.35 15.23 11.59
C SER A 159 -7.27 13.78 11.16
N PRO A 160 -6.06 13.23 10.99
CA PRO A 160 -5.85 11.83 10.62
C PRO A 160 -6.66 10.87 11.49
N LEU A 161 -7.16 9.78 10.91
CA LEU A 161 -7.80 8.68 11.63
C LEU A 161 -6.70 7.83 12.31
N THR A 162 -6.06 8.40 13.33
CA THR A 162 -5.07 7.76 14.21
C THR A 162 -5.70 6.62 15.02
N ASP A 163 -4.88 5.80 15.69
CA ASP A 163 -5.37 4.67 16.49
C ASP A 163 -6.43 5.09 17.53
N ASP A 164 -6.27 6.25 18.21
CA ASP A 164 -7.26 6.77 19.16
C ASP A 164 -8.60 7.14 18.50
N ARG A 165 -8.58 7.68 17.28
CA ARG A 165 -9.81 7.99 16.53
C ARG A 165 -10.42 6.74 15.90
N LEU A 166 -9.61 5.75 15.57
CA LEU A 166 -10.06 4.44 15.11
C LEU A 166 -10.73 3.66 16.27
N GLU A 167 -10.23 3.79 17.49
CA GLU A 167 -10.88 3.34 18.73
C GLU A 167 -12.21 4.06 18.93
N ARG A 168 -12.24 5.39 18.85
CA ARG A 168 -13.50 6.16 18.88
C ARG A 168 -14.49 5.69 17.82
N LEU A 169 -14.04 5.36 16.61
CA LEU A 169 -14.90 4.81 15.56
C LEU A 169 -15.43 3.42 15.93
N ALA A 170 -14.59 2.55 16.49
CA ALA A 170 -14.97 1.20 16.91
C ALA A 170 -15.99 1.20 18.06
N GLU A 171 -15.92 2.20 18.94
CA GLU A 171 -16.84 2.38 20.08
C GLU A 171 -18.07 3.23 19.76
N ALA A 172 -18.08 3.90 18.60
CA ALA A 172 -19.21 4.73 18.18
C ALA A 172 -20.48 3.92 17.92
N ASP A 173 -21.63 4.59 17.96
CA ASP A 173 -22.92 3.99 17.62
C ASP A 173 -22.97 3.44 16.18
N ASP A 174 -23.89 2.49 15.96
CA ASP A 174 -24.08 1.83 14.65
C ASP A 174 -24.30 2.85 13.52
N ALA A 175 -24.99 3.96 13.80
CA ALA A 175 -25.28 5.00 12.82
C ALA A 175 -24.00 5.73 12.37
N THR A 176 -23.07 5.98 13.29
CA THR A 176 -21.79 6.64 13.05
C THR A 176 -20.82 5.73 12.32
N GLN A 177 -20.67 4.49 12.75
CA GLN A 177 -19.86 3.51 12.04
C GLN A 177 -20.36 3.31 10.61
N ARG A 178 -21.68 3.13 10.45
CA ARG A 178 -22.31 2.98 9.14
C ARG A 178 -22.11 4.21 8.27
N ARG A 179 -22.27 5.43 8.82
CA ARG A 179 -22.05 6.68 8.08
C ARG A 179 -20.62 6.77 7.55
N PHE A 180 -19.62 6.51 8.40
CA PHE A 180 -18.20 6.51 8.00
C PHE A 180 -17.97 5.52 6.87
N PHE A 181 -18.41 4.27 7.02
CA PHE A 181 -18.18 3.25 5.99
C PHE A 181 -18.98 3.49 4.71
N LEU A 182 -20.16 4.11 4.78
CA LEU A 182 -20.89 4.53 3.57
C LEU A 182 -20.12 5.58 2.77
N GLN A 183 -19.44 6.52 3.43
CA GLN A 183 -18.57 7.48 2.75
C GLN A 183 -17.36 6.78 2.12
N LEU A 184 -16.65 5.97 2.91
CA LEU A 184 -15.46 5.25 2.44
C LEU A 184 -15.77 4.34 1.24
N ILE A 185 -16.85 3.55 1.32
CA ILE A 185 -17.30 2.67 0.21
C ILE A 185 -17.69 3.50 -1.02
N GLY A 186 -18.34 4.64 -0.82
CA GLY A 186 -18.63 5.59 -1.90
C GLY A 186 -17.37 6.02 -2.65
N TYR A 187 -16.34 6.45 -1.92
CA TYR A 187 -15.06 6.85 -2.50
C TYR A 187 -14.31 5.70 -3.18
N LEU A 188 -14.33 4.51 -2.59
CA LEU A 188 -13.74 3.31 -3.21
C LEU A 188 -14.47 2.92 -4.51
N GLN A 189 -15.79 3.10 -4.58
CA GLN A 189 -16.56 2.89 -5.81
C GLN A 189 -16.15 3.88 -6.88
N GLU A 190 -16.03 5.16 -6.54
CA GLU A 190 -15.62 6.20 -7.50
C GLU A 190 -14.19 5.96 -8.02
N LEU A 191 -13.24 5.56 -7.16
CA LEU A 191 -11.91 5.14 -7.61
C LEU A 191 -11.96 3.93 -8.54
N ARG A 192 -12.78 2.94 -8.18
CA ARG A 192 -12.95 1.74 -9.00
C ARG A 192 -13.45 2.06 -10.41
N ASP A 193 -14.25 3.10 -10.56
CA ASP A 193 -14.82 3.49 -11.84
C ASP A 193 -13.84 4.27 -12.74
N LEU A 194 -12.67 4.69 -12.21
CA LEU A 194 -11.59 5.28 -12.99
C LEU A 194 -10.76 4.20 -13.70
N GLU A 195 -11.12 3.89 -14.95
CA GLU A 195 -10.48 2.87 -15.77
C GLU A 195 -9.51 3.46 -16.81
N PHE A 196 -8.40 2.76 -17.03
CA PHE A 196 -7.27 3.18 -17.88
C PHE A 196 -6.85 2.07 -18.86
N PRO A 197 -6.23 2.43 -19.99
CA PRO A 197 -5.84 1.47 -21.03
C PRO A 197 -4.59 0.65 -20.68
N ALA A 198 -3.81 1.08 -19.69
CA ALA A 198 -2.59 0.43 -19.26
C ALA A 198 -2.43 0.56 -17.73
N ILE A 199 -1.52 -0.24 -17.19
CA ILE A 199 -1.03 -0.22 -15.81
C ILE A 199 0.21 0.68 -15.79
N GLY A 200 0.22 1.68 -14.91
CA GLY A 200 1.25 2.69 -14.82
C GLY A 200 0.81 3.92 -14.02
N SER A 201 1.75 4.82 -13.75
CA SER A 201 1.49 6.05 -13.03
C SER A 201 0.90 7.12 -13.93
N LEU A 202 -0.01 7.94 -13.40
CA LEU A 202 -0.64 9.01 -14.16
C LEU A 202 0.35 10.16 -14.33
N MET A 203 0.62 10.58 -15.57
CA MET A 203 1.57 11.64 -15.89
C MET A 203 0.85 12.85 -16.50
N PRO A 204 1.36 14.08 -16.27
CA PRO A 204 0.77 15.28 -16.84
C PRO A 204 0.87 15.27 -18.37
N THR A 205 -0.17 15.78 -19.03
CA THR A 205 -0.24 15.96 -20.48
C THR A 205 -0.72 17.38 -20.79
N THR A 206 -0.75 17.73 -22.08
CA THR A 206 -1.37 18.98 -22.56
C THR A 206 -2.89 18.93 -22.53
N ASP A 207 -3.48 17.74 -22.44
CA ASP A 207 -4.92 17.51 -22.45
C ASP A 207 -5.46 17.39 -21.01
N ASP A 208 -6.78 17.48 -20.83
CA ASP A 208 -7.42 17.30 -19.52
C ASP A 208 -7.28 15.87 -18.95
N LYS A 209 -6.83 14.91 -19.77
CA LYS A 209 -6.65 13.51 -19.37
C LYS A 209 -5.16 13.16 -19.22
N PRO A 210 -4.74 12.59 -18.08
CA PRO A 210 -3.35 12.20 -17.88
C PRO A 210 -2.98 11.02 -18.78
N ALA A 211 -1.70 10.97 -19.15
CA ALA A 211 -1.11 9.80 -19.80
C ALA A 211 -0.78 8.73 -18.75
N VAL A 212 -0.63 7.48 -19.18
CA VAL A 212 -0.11 6.40 -18.32
C VAL A 212 1.37 6.23 -18.63
N GLY A 213 2.22 6.58 -17.68
CA GLY A 213 3.67 6.45 -17.75
C GLY A 213 4.19 5.21 -17.01
N ASN A 214 5.49 5.21 -16.72
CA ASN A 214 6.14 4.14 -15.93
C ASN A 214 5.43 3.91 -14.59
N ILE A 215 5.51 2.68 -14.07
CA ILE A 215 4.99 2.33 -12.75
C ILE A 215 5.92 2.92 -11.68
N LEU A 216 5.49 4.01 -11.06
CA LEU A 216 6.14 4.59 -9.88
C LEU A 216 5.47 4.01 -8.63
N SER A 217 6.17 3.11 -7.94
CA SER A 217 5.74 2.47 -6.70
C SER A 217 6.78 2.64 -5.60
N PHE A 218 6.40 2.48 -4.33
CA PHE A 218 7.36 2.45 -3.21
C PHE A 218 8.48 1.43 -3.44
N SER A 219 8.14 0.25 -3.94
CA SER A 219 9.11 -0.79 -4.26
C SER A 219 10.02 -0.40 -5.43
N ALA A 220 9.46 0.18 -6.50
CA ALA A 220 10.27 0.65 -7.62
C ALA A 220 11.22 1.78 -7.20
N ASP A 221 10.80 2.69 -6.32
CA ASP A 221 11.66 3.75 -5.77
C ASP A 221 12.79 3.15 -4.91
N LYS A 222 12.44 2.27 -3.96
CA LYS A 222 13.38 1.59 -3.06
C LYS A 222 14.50 0.86 -3.83
N TYR A 223 14.11 0.12 -4.86
CA TYR A 223 15.03 -0.69 -5.67
C TYR A 223 15.55 0.05 -6.92
N GLN A 224 15.21 1.32 -7.11
CA GLN A 224 15.58 2.15 -8.27
C GLN A 224 15.26 1.46 -9.61
N LEU A 225 14.06 0.90 -9.72
CA LEU A 225 13.60 0.14 -10.88
C LEU A 225 12.93 1.05 -11.90
N GLU A 226 13.27 0.84 -13.16
CA GLU A 226 12.51 1.39 -14.28
C GLU A 226 11.47 0.35 -14.73
N GLN A 227 10.22 0.54 -14.33
CA GLN A 227 9.11 -0.33 -14.70
C GLN A 227 8.25 0.36 -15.76
N PRO A 228 8.33 -0.03 -17.04
CA PRO A 228 7.51 0.56 -18.09
C PRO A 228 6.01 0.30 -17.86
N PRO A 229 5.12 1.11 -18.45
CA PRO A 229 3.70 0.81 -18.42
C PRO A 229 3.43 -0.53 -19.08
N CYS A 230 2.54 -1.33 -18.49
CA CYS A 230 2.14 -2.63 -19.05
C CYS A 230 0.67 -2.65 -19.45
N THR A 231 0.35 -3.39 -20.50
CA THR A 231 -1.04 -3.59 -20.98
C THR A 231 -1.56 -4.98 -20.66
N SER A 232 -0.78 -5.75 -19.90
CA SER A 232 -1.09 -7.10 -19.46
C SER A 232 -0.98 -7.21 -17.95
N ALA A 233 -2.05 -7.69 -17.31
CA ALA A 233 -2.06 -8.01 -15.88
C ALA A 233 -1.02 -9.10 -15.53
N LYS A 234 -0.70 -10.00 -16.48
CA LYS A 234 0.31 -11.04 -16.28
C LYS A 234 1.72 -10.48 -16.26
N GLU A 235 2.03 -9.54 -17.17
CA GLU A 235 3.28 -8.81 -17.16
C GLU A 235 3.46 -8.05 -15.84
N TYR A 236 2.41 -7.37 -15.38
CA TYR A 236 2.42 -6.72 -14.06
C TYR A 236 2.73 -7.70 -12.93
N MET A 237 2.08 -8.87 -12.89
CA MET A 237 2.35 -9.88 -11.84
C MET A 237 3.79 -10.37 -11.88
N SER A 238 4.40 -10.53 -13.06
CA SER A 238 5.82 -10.86 -13.18
C SER A 238 6.71 -9.76 -12.62
N LEU A 239 6.42 -8.50 -12.92
CA LEU A 239 7.14 -7.35 -12.34
C LEU A 239 7.02 -7.29 -10.80
N GLN A 240 5.86 -7.66 -10.25
CA GLN A 240 5.67 -7.68 -8.79
C GLN A 240 6.35 -8.88 -8.13
N TYR A 241 6.40 -10.03 -8.78
CA TYR A 241 7.20 -11.17 -8.29
C TYR A 241 8.69 -10.84 -8.27
N ASP A 242 9.18 -10.15 -9.31
CA ASP A 242 10.55 -9.64 -9.37
C ASP A 242 10.90 -8.64 -8.25
N VAL A 243 9.90 -7.89 -7.77
CA VAL A 243 10.03 -7.05 -6.56
C VAL A 243 10.15 -7.92 -5.31
N LEU A 244 9.37 -8.99 -5.17
CA LEU A 244 9.49 -9.92 -4.04
C LEU A 244 10.87 -10.60 -4.02
N VAL A 245 11.38 -11.04 -5.18
CA VAL A 245 12.73 -11.63 -5.28
C VAL A 245 13.79 -10.65 -4.79
N ARG A 246 13.69 -9.37 -5.17
CA ARG A 246 14.61 -8.32 -4.71
C ARG A 246 14.48 -8.05 -3.22
N HIS A 247 13.26 -8.08 -2.70
CA HIS A 247 13.01 -7.93 -1.27
C HIS A 247 13.66 -9.05 -0.46
N VAL A 248 13.46 -10.30 -0.86
CA VAL A 248 14.09 -11.47 -0.23
C VAL A 248 15.61 -11.44 -0.41
N ALA A 249 16.14 -10.85 -1.46
CA ALA A 249 17.59 -10.70 -1.63
C ALA A 249 18.22 -9.67 -0.67
N GLU A 250 17.43 -8.77 -0.05
CA GLU A 250 17.97 -7.78 0.88
C GLU A 250 18.53 -8.42 2.16
N PRO A 251 19.67 -7.93 2.69
CA PRO A 251 20.15 -8.36 3.99
C PRO A 251 19.12 -8.07 5.09
N ALA A 252 18.77 -9.10 5.84
CA ALA A 252 17.88 -9.05 6.99
C ALA A 252 18.69 -9.45 8.23
N PRO A 253 19.33 -8.50 8.93
CA PRO A 253 20.28 -8.84 10.00
C PRO A 253 19.68 -9.77 11.04
N ASP A 254 18.42 -9.58 11.42
CA ASP A 254 17.81 -10.36 12.49
C ASP A 254 17.39 -11.77 12.06
N PHE A 255 17.57 -12.15 10.79
CA PHE A 255 17.17 -13.46 10.27
C PHE A 255 18.24 -14.53 10.51
N SER A 256 17.84 -15.61 11.17
CA SER A 256 18.61 -16.83 11.28
C SER A 256 18.59 -17.64 9.96
N VAL A 257 19.35 -18.74 9.90
CA VAL A 257 19.27 -19.69 8.78
C VAL A 257 17.84 -20.22 8.62
N ALA A 258 17.13 -20.51 9.71
CA ALA A 258 15.75 -21.00 9.64
C ALA A 258 14.81 -19.94 9.06
N ASP A 259 14.97 -18.68 9.42
CA ASP A 259 14.17 -17.58 8.86
C ASP A 259 14.45 -17.41 7.36
N CYS A 260 15.72 -17.48 6.94
CA CYS A 260 16.10 -17.42 5.52
C CYS A 260 15.55 -18.60 4.73
N ARG A 261 15.55 -19.81 5.33
CA ARG A 261 14.95 -21.01 4.72
C ARG A 261 13.46 -20.83 4.50
N TYR A 262 12.73 -20.37 5.52
CA TYR A 262 11.30 -20.16 5.41
C TYR A 262 10.95 -19.09 4.36
N GLU A 263 11.71 -18.00 4.32
CA GLU A 263 11.52 -16.91 3.36
C GLU A 263 11.75 -17.38 1.90
N LEU A 264 12.82 -18.15 1.66
CA LEU A 264 13.08 -18.74 0.34
C LEU A 264 12.03 -19.79 -0.03
N PHE A 265 11.63 -20.64 0.91
CA PHE A 265 10.54 -21.59 0.71
C PHE A 265 9.25 -20.87 0.28
N ALA A 266 8.89 -19.77 0.95
CA ALA A 266 7.74 -18.93 0.59
C ALA A 266 7.89 -18.35 -0.82
N LEU A 267 9.02 -17.72 -1.11
CA LEU A 267 9.29 -17.10 -2.41
C LEU A 267 9.19 -18.09 -3.57
N HIS A 268 9.82 -19.26 -3.43
CA HIS A 268 9.82 -20.29 -4.47
C HIS A 268 8.44 -20.92 -4.65
N THR A 269 7.73 -21.19 -3.55
CA THR A 269 6.37 -21.75 -3.61
C THR A 269 5.37 -20.81 -4.30
N LEU A 270 5.57 -19.50 -4.17
CA LEU A 270 4.69 -18.49 -4.74
C LEU A 270 4.96 -18.18 -6.23
N ARG A 271 6.02 -18.72 -6.83
CA ARG A 271 6.39 -18.46 -8.23
C ARG A 271 5.27 -18.76 -9.23
N GLU A 272 4.80 -20.01 -9.24
CA GLU A 272 3.72 -20.42 -10.14
C GLU A 272 2.39 -19.75 -9.78
N PRO A 273 1.98 -19.63 -8.51
CA PRO A 273 0.81 -18.85 -8.13
C PRO A 273 0.81 -17.40 -8.67
N PHE A 274 1.93 -16.69 -8.64
CA PHE A 274 2.05 -15.35 -9.25
C PHE A 274 1.89 -15.39 -10.78
N ARG A 275 2.51 -16.38 -11.44
CA ARG A 275 2.46 -16.56 -12.90
C ARG A 275 1.07 -16.94 -13.41
N GLU A 276 0.33 -17.71 -12.60
CA GLU A 276 -0.96 -18.31 -12.93
C GLU A 276 -2.16 -17.49 -12.43
N PHE A 277 -1.92 -16.44 -11.65
CA PHE A 277 -2.99 -15.61 -11.09
C PHE A 277 -3.94 -15.07 -12.17
N PHE A 278 -3.38 -14.65 -13.31
CA PHE A 278 -4.14 -14.26 -14.50
C PHE A 278 -3.93 -15.28 -15.63
N GLN A 279 -4.93 -16.15 -15.84
CA GLN A 279 -4.96 -17.18 -16.90
C GLN A 279 -6.12 -17.02 -17.91
N SER A 280 -6.80 -15.86 -17.96
CA SER A 280 -8.07 -15.71 -18.71
C SER A 280 -8.25 -14.35 -19.37
N HIS A 281 -9.39 -14.15 -20.05
CA HIS A 281 -9.89 -12.96 -20.77
C HIS A 281 -9.90 -11.61 -19.99
N ARG A 282 -9.30 -11.53 -18.81
CA ARG A 282 -9.12 -10.30 -18.01
C ARG A 282 -7.65 -9.87 -17.89
N GLU A 283 -6.76 -10.47 -18.68
CA GLU A 283 -5.36 -10.04 -18.78
C GLU A 283 -5.24 -8.61 -19.33
N SER A 284 -6.09 -8.23 -20.27
CA SER A 284 -6.07 -6.92 -20.94
C SER A 284 -6.88 -5.83 -20.23
N GLY A 285 -7.21 -6.03 -18.95
CA GLY A 285 -7.93 -5.06 -18.12
C GLY A 285 -9.37 -5.46 -17.76
N PRO A 286 -10.16 -4.52 -17.21
CA PRO A 286 -9.81 -3.10 -17.01
C PRO A 286 -8.70 -2.89 -15.96
N PHE A 287 -7.93 -1.83 -16.14
CA PHE A 287 -6.96 -1.33 -15.16
C PHE A 287 -7.52 -0.12 -14.43
N VAL A 288 -7.37 -0.06 -13.12
CA VAL A 288 -8.05 0.91 -12.27
C VAL A 288 -7.05 1.68 -11.44
N LEU A 289 -7.31 2.97 -11.20
CA LEU A 289 -6.48 3.75 -10.29
C LEU A 289 -6.59 3.18 -8.87
N HIS A 290 -5.46 2.99 -8.22
CA HIS A 290 -5.42 2.67 -6.80
C HIS A 290 -4.47 3.62 -6.07
N GLN A 291 -4.82 3.89 -4.82
CA GLN A 291 -3.93 4.53 -3.88
C GLN A 291 -3.30 3.39 -3.03
N PRO A 292 -1.96 3.20 -3.11
CA PRO A 292 -1.30 2.03 -2.52
C PRO A 292 -1.25 2.05 -0.98
N ASP A 293 -1.40 3.23 -0.37
CA ASP A 293 -1.20 3.44 1.06
C ASP A 293 -2.46 4.00 1.75
N LEU A 294 -3.62 3.37 1.56
CA LEU A 294 -4.91 3.88 2.07
C LEU A 294 -5.07 3.49 3.54
N GLN A 295 -4.09 3.88 4.34
CA GLN A 295 -4.04 3.64 5.78
C GLN A 295 -4.91 4.64 6.52
N PRO A 296 -5.34 4.32 7.76
CA PRO A 296 -6.16 5.24 8.57
C PRO A 296 -5.53 6.63 8.72
N CYS A 297 -4.21 6.73 8.90
CA CYS A 297 -3.52 8.03 9.01
C CYS A 297 -3.63 8.93 7.76
N ASN A 298 -3.96 8.36 6.60
CA ASN A 298 -4.15 9.10 5.35
C ASN A 298 -5.62 9.47 5.09
N ILE A 299 -6.52 9.12 6.01
CA ILE A 299 -7.94 9.50 6.00
C ILE A 299 -8.14 10.58 7.07
N LEU A 300 -8.49 11.79 6.66
CA LEU A 300 -8.82 12.89 7.57
C LEU A 300 -10.30 12.85 7.94
N VAL A 301 -10.60 13.07 9.22
CA VAL A 301 -11.96 13.11 9.74
C VAL A 301 -12.25 14.34 10.59
N ASP A 302 -13.50 14.79 10.57
CA ASP A 302 -14.05 15.78 11.50
C ASP A 302 -14.31 15.17 12.89
N GLU A 303 -14.81 15.98 13.84
CA GLU A 303 -15.12 15.53 15.20
C GLU A 303 -16.27 14.51 15.26
N GLU A 304 -17.14 14.49 14.24
CA GLU A 304 -18.22 13.52 14.09
C GLU A 304 -17.81 12.29 13.26
N LEU A 305 -16.49 12.10 13.05
CA LEU A 305 -15.90 11.01 12.28
C LEU A 305 -16.41 10.95 10.83
N ARG A 306 -16.77 12.08 10.22
CA ARG A 306 -17.01 12.14 8.77
C ARG A 306 -15.69 12.34 8.06
N ILE A 307 -15.51 11.65 6.94
CA ILE A 307 -14.30 11.79 6.12
C ILE A 307 -14.31 13.16 5.44
N THR A 308 -13.31 13.98 5.78
CA THR A 308 -13.08 15.32 5.22
C THR A 308 -11.95 15.36 4.20
N GLY A 309 -11.13 14.31 4.14
CA GLY A 309 -9.97 14.27 3.26
C GLY A 309 -9.39 12.87 3.07
N ILE A 310 -8.86 12.60 1.89
CA ILE A 310 -7.91 11.51 1.62
C ILE A 310 -6.63 12.15 1.09
N ILE A 311 -5.54 11.96 1.81
CA ILE A 311 -4.23 12.54 1.51
C ILE A 311 -3.23 11.46 1.12
N ASP A 312 -1.99 11.88 0.83
CA ASP A 312 -0.87 11.00 0.47
C ASP A 312 -1.13 10.16 -0.79
N TRP A 313 -1.26 10.84 -1.93
CA TRP A 313 -1.46 10.21 -3.24
C TRP A 313 -0.14 9.88 -3.95
N GLU A 314 0.95 9.84 -3.18
CA GLU A 314 2.26 9.47 -3.70
C GLU A 314 2.26 8.02 -4.17
N PHE A 315 2.98 7.77 -5.26
CA PHE A 315 3.09 6.43 -5.86
C PHE A 315 1.75 5.79 -6.28
N ALA A 316 0.67 6.58 -6.34
CA ALA A 316 -0.59 6.14 -6.93
C ALA A 316 -0.37 5.79 -8.40
N HIS A 317 -0.87 4.62 -8.79
CA HIS A 317 -0.79 4.11 -10.14
C HIS A 317 -1.98 3.22 -10.44
N THR A 318 -2.10 2.79 -11.68
CA THR A 318 -3.19 1.89 -12.10
C THR A 318 -2.77 0.43 -11.92
N ILE A 319 -3.72 -0.45 -11.57
CA ILE A 319 -3.51 -1.88 -11.32
C ILE A 319 -4.62 -2.72 -11.98
N PRO A 320 -4.41 -4.03 -12.20
CA PRO A 320 -5.50 -4.94 -12.57
C PRO A 320 -6.68 -4.83 -11.59
N ALA A 321 -7.90 -4.73 -12.12
CA ALA A 321 -9.09 -4.55 -11.30
C ALA A 321 -9.27 -5.62 -10.20
N GLN A 322 -8.78 -6.84 -10.39
CA GLN A 322 -8.82 -7.93 -9.42
C GLN A 322 -7.97 -7.64 -8.17
N LEU A 323 -6.90 -6.85 -8.32
CA LEU A 323 -6.05 -6.41 -7.22
C LEU A 323 -6.56 -5.12 -6.57
N PHE A 324 -7.65 -4.55 -7.06
CA PHE A 324 -8.38 -3.49 -6.37
C PHE A 324 -9.26 -4.14 -5.29
N THR A 325 -8.77 -4.10 -4.06
CA THR A 325 -9.36 -4.74 -2.88
C THR A 325 -9.81 -3.67 -1.87
N PRO A 326 -10.56 -4.01 -0.81
CA PRO A 326 -10.74 -3.10 0.31
C PRO A 326 -9.39 -2.69 0.92
N PRO A 327 -9.35 -1.57 1.69
CA PRO A 327 -8.15 -1.17 2.42
C PRO A 327 -7.66 -2.29 3.33
N LEU A 328 -6.34 -2.49 3.40
CA LEU A 328 -5.78 -3.64 4.13
C LEU A 328 -6.12 -3.60 5.62
N TRP A 329 -6.20 -2.42 6.23
CA TRP A 329 -6.62 -2.29 7.64
C TRP A 329 -8.08 -2.69 7.90
N VAL A 330 -8.91 -2.77 6.84
CA VAL A 330 -10.28 -3.28 6.92
C VAL A 330 -10.31 -4.80 6.80
N ILE A 331 -9.50 -5.41 5.93
CA ILE A 331 -9.53 -6.87 5.69
C ILE A 331 -8.51 -7.67 6.53
N TYR A 332 -7.47 -7.00 7.02
CA TYR A 332 -6.46 -7.47 7.96
C TYR A 332 -6.37 -6.49 9.16
N PRO A 333 -7.46 -6.32 9.93
CA PRO A 333 -7.48 -5.37 11.04
C PRO A 333 -6.60 -5.83 12.20
N LYS A 334 -6.07 -4.86 12.97
CA LYS A 334 -5.56 -5.13 14.32
C LYS A 334 -6.68 -5.78 15.16
N GLN A 335 -6.31 -6.59 16.17
CA GLN A 335 -7.27 -7.41 16.91
C GLN A 335 -8.41 -6.60 17.54
N ASN A 336 -8.09 -5.43 18.09
CA ASN A 336 -9.05 -4.48 18.69
C ASN A 336 -10.03 -3.87 17.68
N PHE A 337 -9.75 -3.92 16.38
CA PHE A 337 -10.57 -3.28 15.33
C PHE A 337 -11.34 -4.27 14.47
N ARG A 338 -11.38 -5.56 14.81
CA ARG A 338 -12.06 -6.59 14.01
C ARG A 338 -13.54 -6.33 13.77
N GLN A 339 -14.22 -5.73 14.74
CA GLN A 339 -15.64 -5.39 14.60
C GLN A 339 -15.88 -4.40 13.46
N LEU A 340 -14.93 -3.49 13.20
CA LEU A 340 -15.01 -2.53 12.10
C LEU A 340 -15.05 -3.21 10.74
N SER A 341 -14.31 -4.32 10.55
CA SER A 341 -14.36 -5.14 9.33
C SER A 341 -15.75 -5.73 9.10
N LEU A 342 -16.39 -6.23 10.16
CA LEU A 342 -17.76 -6.75 10.09
C LEU A 342 -18.75 -5.63 9.73
N THR A 343 -18.60 -4.45 10.35
CA THR A 343 -19.45 -3.30 10.04
C THR A 343 -19.25 -2.80 8.60
N PHE A 344 -18.02 -2.80 8.09
CA PHE A 344 -17.72 -2.48 6.69
C PHE A 344 -18.45 -3.43 5.73
N VAL A 345 -18.31 -4.74 5.93
CA VAL A 345 -18.95 -5.75 5.07
C VAL A 345 -20.47 -5.62 5.14
N LYS A 346 -21.06 -5.55 6.34
CA LYS A 346 -22.51 -5.36 6.51
C LYS A 346 -22.99 -4.08 5.80
N THR A 347 -22.22 -3.00 5.92
CA THR A 347 -22.55 -1.73 5.26
C THR A 347 -22.51 -1.86 3.75
N LEU A 348 -21.46 -2.47 3.19
CA LEU A 348 -21.33 -2.72 1.76
C LEU A 348 -22.50 -3.54 1.21
N PHE A 349 -22.82 -4.68 1.83
CA PHE A 349 -23.89 -5.57 1.38
C PHE A 349 -25.29 -4.95 1.50
N SER A 350 -25.47 -3.98 2.41
CA SER A 350 -26.73 -3.25 2.54
C SER A 350 -26.95 -2.17 1.48
N GLN A 351 -26.02 -1.96 0.55
CA GLN A 351 -26.07 -0.90 -0.47
C GLN A 351 -26.09 -1.49 -1.89
N PRO A 352 -27.28 -1.69 -2.50
CA PRO A 352 -27.39 -2.25 -3.84
C PRO A 352 -26.61 -1.48 -4.92
N ARG A 353 -26.44 -0.17 -4.75
CA ARG A 353 -25.66 0.67 -5.68
C ARG A 353 -24.18 0.32 -5.76
N HIS A 354 -23.63 -0.42 -4.78
CA HIS A 354 -22.24 -0.88 -4.74
C HIS A 354 -22.11 -2.37 -5.08
N GLU A 355 -23.10 -2.95 -5.76
CA GLU A 355 -23.10 -4.37 -6.13
C GLU A 355 -21.85 -4.79 -6.94
N ARG A 356 -21.27 -3.87 -7.73
CA ARG A 356 -20.01 -4.10 -8.45
C ARG A 356 -18.87 -4.47 -7.50
N LEU A 357 -18.69 -3.69 -6.43
CA LEU A 357 -17.70 -3.96 -5.40
C LEU A 357 -18.02 -5.24 -4.64
N CYS A 358 -19.29 -5.47 -4.26
CA CYS A 358 -19.70 -6.71 -3.61
C CYS A 358 -19.31 -7.95 -4.43
N ARG A 359 -19.62 -7.92 -5.74
CA ARG A 359 -19.30 -9.02 -6.66
C ARG A 359 -17.80 -9.16 -6.87
N GLN A 360 -17.06 -8.07 -6.95
CA GLN A 360 -15.62 -8.12 -7.15
C GLN A 360 -14.89 -8.66 -5.92
N TRP A 361 -15.26 -8.20 -4.73
CA TRP A 361 -14.52 -8.49 -3.50
C TRP A 361 -15.00 -9.74 -2.76
N TYR A 362 -16.25 -10.16 -2.93
CA TYR A 362 -16.85 -11.19 -2.06
C TYR A 362 -17.67 -12.24 -2.80
N ASN A 363 -17.69 -12.26 -4.13
CA ASN A 363 -18.38 -13.31 -4.89
C ASN A 363 -17.38 -14.30 -5.50
N GLY A 364 -17.56 -15.59 -5.21
CA GLY A 364 -16.75 -16.69 -5.75
C GLY A 364 -15.77 -17.31 -4.75
N SER A 365 -14.97 -18.28 -5.21
CA SER A 365 -14.01 -19.02 -4.39
C SER A 365 -12.62 -18.37 -4.29
N LYS A 366 -12.38 -17.28 -5.04
CA LYS A 366 -11.06 -16.65 -5.21
C LYS A 366 -10.80 -15.40 -4.35
N PHE A 367 -11.79 -14.89 -3.60
CA PHE A 367 -11.66 -13.60 -2.91
C PHE A 367 -10.51 -13.54 -1.89
N ASN A 368 -10.16 -14.66 -1.25
CA ASN A 368 -9.02 -14.73 -0.34
C ASN A 368 -7.67 -14.62 -1.09
N LEU A 369 -7.59 -15.08 -2.35
CA LEU A 369 -6.36 -15.02 -3.14
C LEU A 369 -6.08 -13.60 -3.65
N ASP A 370 -7.11 -12.90 -4.13
CA ASP A 370 -6.97 -11.52 -4.60
C ASP A 370 -6.45 -10.61 -3.46
N PHE A 371 -6.97 -10.80 -2.25
CA PHE A 371 -6.53 -10.07 -1.05
C PHE A 371 -5.11 -10.43 -0.63
N PHE A 372 -4.76 -11.72 -0.71
CA PHE A 372 -3.42 -12.21 -0.42
C PHE A 372 -2.37 -11.59 -1.36
N PHE A 373 -2.59 -11.64 -2.68
CA PHE A 373 -1.64 -11.05 -3.63
C PHE A 373 -1.60 -9.52 -3.52
N ALA A 374 -2.75 -8.86 -3.32
CA ALA A 374 -2.77 -7.43 -3.08
C ALA A 374 -1.97 -7.04 -1.82
N ARG A 375 -2.04 -7.82 -0.74
CA ARG A 375 -1.23 -7.62 0.48
C ARG A 375 0.26 -7.73 0.17
N LEU A 376 0.69 -8.81 -0.50
CA LEU A 376 2.10 -9.02 -0.84
C LEU A 376 2.68 -7.95 -1.76
N ILE A 377 1.89 -7.51 -2.75
CA ILE A 377 2.31 -6.49 -3.72
C ILE A 377 2.49 -5.13 -3.02
N ARG A 378 1.59 -4.77 -2.11
CA ARG A 378 1.64 -3.48 -1.38
C ARG A 378 2.65 -3.51 -0.22
N HIS A 379 2.83 -4.67 0.41
CA HIS A 379 3.75 -4.87 1.53
C HIS A 379 4.56 -6.17 1.36
N PRO A 380 5.64 -6.15 0.57
CA PRO A 380 6.55 -7.30 0.43
C PRO A 380 7.07 -7.86 1.75
N GLY A 381 7.23 -7.00 2.77
CA GLY A 381 7.66 -7.39 4.12
C GLY A 381 6.71 -8.34 4.84
N ASP A 382 5.47 -8.47 4.38
CA ASP A 382 4.48 -9.39 4.93
C ASP A 382 4.64 -10.82 4.38
N LEU A 383 5.64 -11.10 3.52
CA LEU A 383 5.80 -12.37 2.81
C LEU A 383 5.62 -13.59 3.72
N ASN A 384 6.41 -13.69 4.80
CA ASN A 384 6.39 -14.86 5.68
C ASN A 384 5.03 -15.01 6.39
N GLU A 385 4.48 -13.92 6.93
CA GLU A 385 3.21 -13.95 7.65
C GLU A 385 2.05 -14.30 6.71
N ALA A 386 1.96 -13.63 5.57
CA ALA A 386 0.93 -13.86 4.58
C ALA A 386 1.03 -15.28 4.00
N PHE A 387 2.24 -15.77 3.73
CA PHE A 387 2.46 -17.10 3.19
C PHE A 387 2.07 -18.21 4.17
N MET A 388 2.33 -18.02 5.47
CA MET A 388 1.86 -18.95 6.50
C MET A 388 0.34 -19.09 6.49
N GLU A 389 -0.39 -17.98 6.30
CA GLU A 389 -1.84 -18.04 6.13
C GLU A 389 -2.24 -18.74 4.84
N TYR A 390 -1.51 -18.49 3.75
CA TYR A 390 -1.75 -19.11 2.46
C TYR A 390 -1.61 -20.63 2.52
N LEU A 391 -0.53 -21.16 3.10
CA LEU A 391 -0.32 -22.60 3.30
C LEU A 391 -1.50 -23.24 4.04
N ARG A 392 -1.91 -22.63 5.16
CA ARG A 392 -2.99 -23.16 6.00
C ARG A 392 -4.34 -23.11 5.30
N LYS A 393 -4.67 -21.97 4.67
CA LYS A 393 -6.03 -21.72 4.13
C LYS A 393 -6.23 -22.25 2.72
N HIS A 394 -5.19 -22.28 1.90
CA HIS A 394 -5.28 -22.61 0.48
C HIS A 394 -4.67 -23.96 0.12
N LEU A 395 -3.57 -24.34 0.77
CA LEU A 395 -2.92 -25.62 0.52
C LEU A 395 -3.29 -26.70 1.55
N ASN A 396 -3.93 -26.31 2.66
CA ASN A 396 -4.25 -27.19 3.79
C ASN A 396 -3.02 -28.03 4.23
N ALA A 397 -1.84 -27.39 4.17
CA ALA A 397 -0.56 -28.02 4.44
C ALA A 397 -0.06 -27.62 5.84
N ASP A 398 0.61 -28.56 6.50
CA ASP A 398 1.43 -28.25 7.68
C ASP A 398 2.70 -27.53 7.23
N SER A 399 3.05 -26.45 7.93
CA SER A 399 4.14 -25.56 7.52
C SER A 399 5.49 -26.26 7.58
N ASP A 400 5.76 -26.98 8.68
CA ASP A 400 7.06 -27.58 8.95
C ASP A 400 7.29 -28.79 8.03
N GLN A 401 6.23 -29.58 7.81
CA GLN A 401 6.26 -30.68 6.85
C GLN A 401 6.48 -30.17 5.42
N ALA A 402 5.72 -29.15 4.99
CA ALA A 402 5.82 -28.63 3.63
C ALA A 402 7.19 -28.00 3.34
N GLU A 403 7.75 -27.28 4.32
CA GLU A 403 9.10 -26.74 4.22
C GLU A 403 10.14 -27.88 4.12
N SER A 404 10.02 -28.91 4.94
CA SER A 404 10.94 -30.06 4.92
C SER A 404 10.92 -30.78 3.57
N GLU A 405 9.73 -31.10 3.05
CA GLU A 405 9.56 -31.73 1.74
C GLU A 405 10.10 -30.85 0.59
N PHE A 406 9.98 -29.53 0.70
CA PHE A 406 10.54 -28.60 -0.29
C PHE A 406 12.06 -28.71 -0.34
N PHE A 407 12.76 -28.63 0.80
CA PHE A 407 14.22 -28.68 0.82
C PHE A 407 14.81 -30.07 0.54
N GLU A 408 14.05 -31.15 0.77
CA GLU A 408 14.44 -32.49 0.29
C GLU A 408 14.51 -32.54 -1.24
N ARG A 409 13.63 -31.81 -1.94
CA ARG A 409 13.58 -31.73 -3.40
C ARG A 409 14.49 -30.66 -3.98
N HIS A 410 14.78 -29.61 -3.19
CA HIS A 410 15.54 -28.44 -3.57
C HIS A 410 16.74 -28.18 -2.64
N PRO A 411 17.70 -29.12 -2.52
CA PRO A 411 18.86 -28.97 -1.65
C PRO A 411 19.72 -27.75 -2.03
N GLU A 412 19.69 -27.31 -3.29
CA GLU A 412 20.36 -26.10 -3.75
C GLU A 412 19.85 -24.82 -3.05
N VAL A 413 18.56 -24.76 -2.74
CA VAL A 413 17.94 -23.61 -2.04
C VAL A 413 18.33 -23.61 -0.56
N ALA A 414 18.62 -24.79 0.03
CA ALA A 414 19.13 -24.86 1.40
C ALA A 414 20.51 -24.19 1.50
N VAL A 415 21.37 -24.42 0.50
CA VAL A 415 22.69 -23.76 0.41
C VAL A 415 22.52 -22.25 0.24
N GLU A 416 21.56 -21.81 -0.57
CA GLU A 416 21.24 -20.38 -0.72
C GLU A 416 20.82 -19.74 0.62
N ALA A 417 19.99 -20.44 1.41
CA ALA A 417 19.57 -19.96 2.72
C ALA A 417 20.76 -19.80 3.70
N GLU A 418 21.70 -20.74 3.70
CA GLU A 418 22.93 -20.63 4.50
C GLU A 418 23.81 -19.46 4.06
N GLN A 419 23.97 -19.28 2.74
CA GLN A 419 24.73 -18.16 2.18
C GLN A 419 24.09 -16.82 2.54
N LYS A 420 22.76 -16.71 2.44
CA LYS A 420 22.02 -15.51 2.82
C LYS A 420 22.17 -15.22 4.32
N ALA A 421 22.06 -16.21 5.18
CA ALA A 421 22.28 -16.04 6.62
C ALA A 421 23.72 -15.55 6.93
N LEU A 422 24.72 -16.08 6.21
CA LEU A 422 26.10 -15.60 6.32
C LEU A 422 26.24 -14.13 5.87
N GLN A 423 25.56 -13.74 4.79
CA GLN A 423 25.53 -12.34 4.34
C GLN A 423 24.87 -11.42 5.38
N ASN A 424 23.80 -11.88 6.04
CA ASN A 424 23.13 -11.14 7.12
C ASN A 424 24.09 -10.91 8.31
N GLU A 425 24.86 -11.93 8.71
CA GLU A 425 25.88 -11.80 9.76
C GLU A 425 27.00 -10.83 9.36
N GLN A 426 27.51 -10.92 8.13
CA GLN A 426 28.50 -9.96 7.63
C GLN A 426 27.97 -8.53 7.60
N TRP A 427 26.68 -8.36 7.31
CA TRP A 427 26.03 -7.07 7.32
C TRP A 427 25.98 -6.46 8.73
N LYS A 428 25.72 -7.25 9.78
CA LYS A 428 25.76 -6.79 11.18
C LYS A 428 27.11 -6.19 11.57
N LEU A 429 28.19 -6.76 11.04
CA LEU A 429 29.56 -6.42 11.40
C LEU A 429 30.10 -5.17 10.67
N ARG A 430 29.36 -4.61 9.71
CA ARG A 430 29.79 -3.38 9.03
C ARG A 430 29.80 -2.21 10.01
N PRO A 431 30.91 -1.44 10.12
CA PRO A 431 30.95 -0.28 11.00
C PRO A 431 29.92 0.75 10.52
N ARG A 432 28.86 0.94 11.30
CA ARG A 432 27.86 1.97 11.04
C ARG A 432 28.47 3.31 11.44
N GLY A 433 28.68 4.20 10.47
CA GLY A 433 28.96 5.60 10.77
C GLY A 433 27.72 6.20 11.44
N LEU A 434 27.79 6.43 12.76
CA LEU A 434 26.68 6.87 13.63
C LEU A 434 25.44 5.93 13.62
N PRO A 435 24.61 5.92 14.69
CA PRO A 435 23.63 4.84 14.87
C PRO A 435 22.44 4.96 13.89
N GLU A 436 22.39 4.09 12.87
CA GLU A 436 21.16 3.73 12.16
C GLU A 436 20.24 2.85 13.05
N GLN A 437 19.84 3.35 14.22
CA GLN A 437 18.85 2.67 15.08
C GLN A 437 17.39 2.90 14.64
N LEU A 438 17.15 3.36 13.41
CA LEU A 438 15.78 3.65 12.94
C LEU A 438 15.38 2.96 11.62
N LEU A 439 16.20 2.09 11.03
CA LEU A 439 15.86 1.43 9.75
C LEU A 439 15.27 0.01 9.87
N GLY A 440 15.16 -0.54 11.07
CA GLY A 440 14.55 -1.86 11.33
C GLY A 440 13.02 -1.88 11.49
N ARG A 441 12.30 -0.83 11.08
CA ARG A 441 10.83 -0.74 11.18
C ARG A 441 10.15 -0.08 9.99
N PHE A 442 10.78 -0.05 8.82
CA PHE A 442 10.16 0.46 7.59
C PHE A 442 9.14 -0.53 7.00
N GLY A 443 8.05 -0.66 7.76
CA GLY A 443 6.71 -1.14 7.42
C GLY A 443 5.64 -0.41 8.25
N MET A 444 6.01 0.66 8.99
CA MET A 444 5.06 1.59 9.59
C MET A 444 5.33 2.99 9.07
N ALA A 445 4.35 3.55 8.38
CA ALA A 445 4.24 4.97 8.15
C ALA A 445 4.48 5.70 9.48
N ILE A 446 5.48 6.58 9.52
CA ILE A 446 5.74 7.42 10.69
C ILE A 446 4.60 8.44 10.77
N CYS A 447 3.58 8.09 11.53
CA CYS A 447 2.69 9.03 12.20
C CYS A 447 3.41 9.55 13.45
N THR A 448 4.21 10.60 13.32
CA THR A 448 4.62 11.39 14.50
C THR A 448 3.49 12.36 14.85
N CYS A 449 2.60 11.93 15.75
CA CYS A 449 1.67 12.83 16.44
C CYS A 449 1.80 12.64 17.96
N THR A 450 2.68 13.47 18.54
CA THR A 450 2.60 14.03 19.90
C THR A 450 1.87 13.25 20.99
N THR A 451 2.62 12.57 21.87
CA THR A 451 2.28 12.58 23.31
C THR A 451 3.02 13.74 23.95
N LYS A 452 2.27 14.74 24.41
CA LYS A 452 2.76 15.73 25.38
C LYS A 452 2.89 15.01 26.72
N GLU A 453 4.11 14.81 27.21
CA GLU A 453 4.35 14.83 28.66
C GLU A 453 5.51 15.78 28.95
N ARG A 454 5.15 16.95 29.51
CA ARG A 454 6.05 17.72 30.36
C ARG A 454 6.02 17.06 31.73
N VAL A 455 7.10 16.45 32.19
CA VAL A 455 7.54 16.58 33.60
C VAL A 455 9.07 16.60 33.68
N SER A 456 9.54 17.46 34.59
CA SER A 456 10.90 17.81 34.99
C SER A 456 11.87 16.67 35.34
N THR A 457 13.15 16.94 35.04
CA THR A 457 14.39 16.69 35.81
C THR A 457 14.42 15.64 36.95
N ASP A 458 15.50 14.85 36.88
CA ASP A 458 16.29 14.24 37.97
C ASP A 458 15.89 12.89 38.60
N LYS A 459 16.87 11.97 38.52
CA LYS A 459 17.28 10.85 39.41
C LYS A 459 16.96 9.39 39.02
N ALA A 460 18.03 8.58 39.21
CA ALA A 460 18.14 7.12 39.32
C ALA A 460 17.96 6.34 38.00
N ALA A 461 18.93 5.63 37.40
CA ALA A 461 20.04 4.83 37.92
C ALA A 461 19.60 3.84 39.02
N GLU A 462 19.14 2.65 38.59
CA GLU A 462 19.53 1.31 39.08
C GLU A 462 18.50 0.26 38.63
N ASP A 463 19.01 -0.95 38.39
CA ASP A 463 18.31 -2.25 38.30
C ASP A 463 17.63 -2.67 36.97
N GLY A 464 18.42 -3.39 36.15
CA GLY A 464 18.36 -4.86 36.06
C GLY A 464 17.05 -5.57 35.69
N GLU A 465 17.12 -6.37 34.62
CA GLU A 465 16.17 -7.44 34.22
C GLU A 465 14.77 -7.01 33.75
N PHE A 466 14.51 -7.12 32.44
CA PHE A 466 13.26 -7.72 31.92
C PHE A 466 13.46 -8.13 30.46
N GLY A 467 13.83 -9.40 30.27
CA GLY A 467 13.68 -10.11 29.01
C GLY A 467 12.37 -10.88 29.05
N GLU A 468 11.32 -10.40 28.36
CA GLU A 468 10.13 -11.20 28.12
C GLU A 468 9.73 -11.21 26.65
N LYS A 469 9.60 -12.44 26.15
CA LYS A 469 9.14 -12.86 24.84
C LYS A 469 7.67 -12.47 24.65
N PHE A 470 7.37 -11.66 23.64
CA PHE A 470 5.99 -11.54 23.15
C PHE A 470 5.63 -12.75 22.31
N ARG A 471 5.02 -13.74 22.95
CA ARG A 471 4.34 -14.88 22.32
C ARG A 471 2.91 -14.42 22.00
N PHE A 472 2.63 -14.09 20.74
CA PHE A 472 1.27 -13.77 20.30
C PHE A 472 0.46 -15.07 20.19
N GLU A 473 -0.39 -15.34 21.17
CA GLU A 473 -1.36 -16.42 21.10
C GLU A 473 -2.58 -16.06 20.23
N ARG A 474 -3.04 -17.12 19.57
CA ARG A 474 -3.96 -17.17 18.43
C ARG A 474 -5.40 -16.93 18.85
N THR A 475 -6.13 -16.18 18.03
CA THR A 475 -7.51 -16.53 17.61
C THR A 475 -7.87 -15.63 16.43
N GLN A 476 -8.05 -16.21 15.23
CA GLN A 476 -8.52 -15.53 14.02
C GLN A 476 -10.02 -15.83 13.82
N PHE A 477 -10.79 -14.87 13.30
CA PHE A 477 -12.10 -15.21 12.73
C PHE A 477 -11.89 -16.20 11.59
N LYS A 478 -12.62 -17.32 11.65
CA LYS A 478 -12.67 -18.28 10.56
C LYS A 478 -13.33 -17.58 9.36
N SER A 479 -12.62 -17.50 8.23
CA SER A 479 -13.14 -17.15 6.90
C SER A 479 -14.61 -17.59 6.61
N PRO A 480 -15.09 -18.74 7.14
CA PRO A 480 -16.51 -19.11 7.14
C PRO A 480 -17.52 -18.04 7.58
N GLU A 481 -17.24 -17.19 8.57
CA GLU A 481 -18.25 -16.26 9.10
C GLU A 481 -18.47 -15.03 8.21
N LEU A 482 -17.41 -14.49 7.61
CA LEU A 482 -17.51 -13.45 6.59
C LEU A 482 -18.14 -13.99 5.30
N ALA A 483 -17.78 -15.22 4.90
CA ALA A 483 -18.39 -15.92 3.77
C ALA A 483 -19.87 -16.27 4.04
N ALA A 484 -20.22 -16.64 5.26
CA ALA A 484 -21.59 -16.92 5.68
C ALA A 484 -22.44 -15.64 5.74
N LEU A 485 -21.89 -14.52 6.20
CA LEU A 485 -22.58 -13.22 6.16
C LEU A 485 -22.82 -12.75 4.72
N ALA A 486 -21.84 -12.93 3.82
CA ALA A 486 -21.98 -12.68 2.40
C ALA A 486 -23.05 -13.60 1.78
N ALA A 487 -23.02 -14.90 2.07
CA ALA A 487 -23.99 -15.87 1.58
C ALA A 487 -25.42 -15.66 2.12
N THR A 488 -25.56 -15.27 3.39
CA THR A 488 -26.85 -14.99 4.04
C THR A 488 -27.46 -13.69 3.52
N SER A 489 -26.63 -12.69 3.21
CA SER A 489 -27.10 -11.43 2.60
C SER A 489 -27.48 -11.62 1.13
N LEU A 490 -26.81 -12.53 0.41
CA LEU A 490 -27.14 -12.89 -0.98
C LEU A 490 -28.43 -13.71 -1.11
N SER A 491 -28.80 -14.50 -0.08
CA SER A 491 -30.05 -15.27 -0.06
C SER A 491 -31.27 -14.44 0.35
N GLN A 492 -31.07 -13.26 0.96
CA GLN A 492 -32.12 -12.29 1.27
C GLN A 492 -32.35 -11.30 0.11
N LYS A 493 -32.67 -11.82 -1.09
CA LYS A 493 -33.39 -11.02 -2.10
C LYS A 493 -34.89 -11.18 -1.86
N PRO A 494 -35.71 -10.11 -1.82
CA PRO A 494 -37.15 -10.27 -1.80
C PRO A 494 -37.59 -10.84 -3.15
N ASN A 495 -38.22 -12.02 -3.12
CA ASN A 495 -39.10 -12.49 -4.20
C ASN A 495 -40.23 -11.46 -4.36
N ALA A 496 -40.09 -10.56 -5.30
CA ALA A 496 -41.20 -9.77 -5.82
C ALA A 496 -41.33 -10.06 -7.31
N TYR A 497 -42.58 -10.34 -7.71
CA TYR A 497 -43.08 -10.67 -9.06
C TYR A 497 -43.08 -12.15 -9.47
N SER A 498 -44.05 -12.89 -8.94
CA SER A 498 -44.88 -13.76 -9.78
C SER A 498 -46.24 -13.96 -9.12
N ASN A 499 -47.27 -13.25 -9.63
CA ASN A 499 -48.66 -13.73 -9.78
C ASN A 499 -49.61 -12.56 -10.10
N LEU A 500 -50.12 -12.59 -11.33
CA LEU A 500 -51.31 -11.96 -11.95
C LEU A 500 -50.92 -11.84 -13.44
N SER A 501 -51.51 -12.52 -14.42
CA SER A 501 -52.89 -12.96 -14.60
C SER A 501 -52.98 -14.00 -15.73
N ARG A 502 -53.85 -15.01 -15.55
CA ARG A 502 -54.39 -15.85 -16.63
C ARG A 502 -55.29 -15.03 -17.55
N GLY A 503 -55.26 -15.29 -18.87
CA GLY A 503 -56.25 -14.77 -19.82
C GLY A 503 -55.86 -14.80 -21.31
N ILE A 504 -55.91 -15.99 -21.90
CA ILE A 504 -55.97 -16.37 -23.35
C ILE A 504 -57.14 -15.64 -24.07
N PRO A 505 -57.30 -15.52 -25.45
CA PRO A 505 -56.73 -16.28 -26.59
C PRO A 505 -56.29 -15.47 -27.85
N LEU A 506 -55.67 -16.20 -28.81
CA LEU A 506 -55.87 -16.24 -30.29
C LEU A 506 -54.69 -17.06 -30.86
N GLY A 507 -54.76 -18.10 -31.70
CA GLY A 507 -55.78 -18.78 -32.49
C GLY A 507 -55.09 -19.42 -33.72
N ARG A 508 -55.59 -20.56 -34.23
CA ARG A 508 -55.17 -21.35 -35.43
C ARG A 508 -53.96 -22.28 -35.20
N THR A 509 -53.96 -23.55 -35.59
CA THR A 509 -54.75 -24.40 -36.52
C THR A 509 -54.83 -25.81 -35.95
#